data_AF-A0A346MYP6-F1
#
_entry.id   AF-A0A346MYP6-F1
#
_cell.length_a   1.000
_cell.length_b   1.000
_cell.length_c   1.000
_cell.angle_alpha   90.00
_cell.angle_beta   90.00
_cell.angle_gamma   90.00
#
_symmetry.space_group_name_H-M   'P 1'
#
loop_
_entity.id
_entity.type
_entity.pdbx_description
1 polymer ?
#
loop_
_entity_poly.entity_id
_entity_poly.type
_entity_poly.pdbx_seq_one_letter_code
_entity_poly.pdbx_strand_id
1 'polypeptide(L)'
;MMLRPYRVLCSRLAVLASLLVTTAVTAAGLSVTPISLEFTSAAPAQALWLSNTGDAPIDAQLRAYAWNQDEGKDRLLPTRDLVLSPPMIALQPGQKQLVRVIRTAATGPRESSYRILVDELPDPAKLQQGLHFVMQFSIPVFADTGTAAAPALEWRLAREGDKLKLITDNKGGGVQRSPTSSCSTARAAACSSIRACWATCWPAPPAAGR
;
A
#
# COMPACT_ATOMS: atom_id res chain seq x y z
N MET A 1 66.30 16.48 -16.19
CA MET A 1 65.23 17.09 -15.35
C MET A 1 63.93 17.21 -16.16
N MET A 2 63.25 16.11 -16.53
CA MET A 2 62.06 16.14 -17.43
C MET A 2 60.96 15.09 -17.10
N LEU A 3 61.10 14.26 -16.05
CA LEU A 3 60.16 13.15 -15.77
C LEU A 3 59.06 13.48 -14.72
N ARG A 4 59.07 14.67 -14.12
CA ARG A 4 58.09 15.11 -13.11
C ARG A 4 56.66 15.42 -13.62
N PRO A 5 56.39 15.89 -14.85
CA PRO A 5 55.04 16.29 -15.23
C PRO A 5 54.09 15.10 -15.50
N TYR A 6 54.63 13.96 -15.92
CA TYR A 6 53.83 12.76 -16.25
C TYR A 6 53.20 12.10 -15.01
N ARG A 7 53.87 12.12 -13.85
CA ARG A 7 53.33 11.53 -12.61
C ARG A 7 52.11 12.29 -12.08
N VAL A 8 52.07 13.61 -12.26
CA VAL A 8 50.94 14.45 -11.82
C VAL A 8 49.76 14.32 -12.79
N LEU A 9 50.04 14.16 -14.09
CA LEU A 9 49.01 13.95 -15.11
C LEU A 9 48.32 12.58 -14.96
N CYS A 10 49.09 11.50 -14.72
CA CYS A 10 48.55 10.18 -14.43
C CYS A 10 47.72 10.13 -13.13
N SER A 11 48.14 10.85 -12.09
CA SER A 11 47.39 10.94 -10.83
C SER A 11 46.05 11.66 -10.99
N ARG A 12 45.99 12.74 -11.79
CA ARG A 12 44.73 13.45 -12.09
C ARG A 12 43.77 12.63 -12.96
N LEU A 13 44.29 11.85 -13.90
CA LEU A 13 43.50 10.90 -14.69
C LEU A 13 42.93 9.76 -13.84
N ALA A 14 43.69 9.26 -12.85
CA ALA A 14 43.22 8.22 -11.93
C ALA A 14 42.12 8.72 -10.98
N VAL A 15 42.22 9.97 -10.49
CA VAL A 15 41.18 10.59 -9.64
C VAL A 15 39.90 10.89 -10.43
N LEU A 16 40.00 11.30 -11.70
CA LEU A 16 38.82 11.47 -12.57
C LEU A 16 38.15 10.13 -12.92
N ALA A 17 38.93 9.06 -13.15
CA ALA A 17 38.39 7.73 -13.42
C ALA A 17 37.67 7.12 -12.20
N SER A 18 38.11 7.44 -10.99
CA SER A 18 37.44 7.02 -9.74
C SER A 18 36.07 7.67 -9.51
N LEU A 19 35.78 8.81 -10.16
CA LEU A 19 34.51 9.53 -9.97
C LEU A 19 33.38 9.02 -10.88
N LEU A 20 33.67 8.12 -11.82
CA LEU A 20 32.70 7.59 -12.79
C LEU A 20 32.12 6.22 -12.42
N VAL A 21 32.39 5.70 -11.21
CA VAL A 21 31.72 4.48 -10.73
C VAL A 21 30.33 4.85 -10.22
N THR A 22 29.42 5.18 -11.14
CA THR A 22 27.99 5.21 -10.87
C THR A 22 27.51 3.78 -10.73
N THR A 23 27.30 3.34 -9.50
CA THR A 23 26.57 2.11 -9.21
C THR A 23 25.19 2.19 -9.84
N ALA A 24 24.88 1.31 -10.79
CA ALA A 24 23.54 1.17 -11.34
C ALA A 24 22.60 0.78 -10.19
N VAL A 25 21.77 1.73 -9.76
CA VAL A 25 20.68 1.45 -8.83
C VAL A 25 19.62 0.69 -9.62
N THR A 26 19.47 -0.59 -9.33
CA THR A 26 18.34 -1.39 -9.80
C THR A 26 17.11 -0.94 -9.01
N ALA A 27 16.25 -0.13 -9.63
CA ALA A 27 14.99 0.27 -9.02
C ALA A 27 13.93 -0.82 -9.23
N ALA A 28 13.19 -1.17 -8.18
CA ALA A 28 12.03 -2.06 -8.27
C ALA A 28 11.00 -1.46 -9.25
N GLY A 29 10.55 -2.26 -10.21
CA GLY A 29 9.91 -1.73 -11.42
C GLY A 29 8.39 -1.67 -11.40
N LEU A 30 7.69 -2.46 -10.57
CA LEU A 30 6.23 -2.47 -10.63
C LEU A 30 5.63 -1.28 -9.87
N SER A 31 4.80 -0.49 -10.54
CA SER A 31 4.02 0.60 -9.95
C SER A 31 2.53 0.45 -10.30
N VAL A 32 1.66 0.81 -9.36
CA VAL A 32 0.20 0.66 -9.50
C VAL A 32 -0.52 1.97 -9.15
N THR A 33 -1.46 2.37 -10.00
CA THR A 33 -2.25 3.60 -9.83
C THR A 33 -3.72 3.36 -10.21
N PRO A 34 -4.70 3.82 -9.41
CA PRO A 34 -4.59 4.48 -8.11
C PRO A 34 -4.30 3.49 -6.96
N ILE A 35 -3.98 4.03 -5.77
CA ILE A 35 -3.72 3.25 -4.54
C ILE A 35 -4.99 2.79 -3.81
N SER A 36 -6.16 3.24 -4.25
CA SER A 36 -7.47 2.81 -3.75
C SER A 36 -8.51 2.96 -4.85
N LEU A 37 -9.52 2.08 -4.86
CA LEU A 37 -10.64 2.16 -5.82
C LEU A 37 -11.96 2.30 -5.08
N GLU A 38 -12.85 3.10 -5.65
CA GLU A 38 -14.19 3.32 -5.13
C GLU A 38 -15.21 3.08 -6.25
N PHE A 39 -16.21 2.24 -5.97
CA PHE A 39 -17.32 1.96 -6.86
C PHE A 39 -18.58 2.63 -6.33
N THR A 40 -19.29 3.32 -7.21
CA THR A 40 -20.63 3.84 -6.93
C THR A 40 -21.68 2.91 -7.53
N SER A 41 -22.96 3.09 -7.19
CA SER A 41 -24.06 2.34 -7.83
C SER A 41 -24.11 2.56 -9.35
N ALA A 42 -23.75 3.76 -9.83
CA ALA A 42 -23.79 4.12 -11.25
C ALA A 42 -22.55 3.68 -12.05
N ALA A 43 -21.40 3.47 -11.41
CA ALA A 43 -20.14 3.12 -12.07
C ALA A 43 -19.65 1.73 -11.62
N PRO A 44 -20.06 0.64 -12.32
CA PRO A 44 -19.69 -0.73 -11.96
C PRO A 44 -18.28 -1.12 -12.47
N ALA A 45 -17.56 -0.22 -13.14
CA ALA A 45 -16.22 -0.48 -13.66
C ALA A 45 -15.25 0.66 -13.31
N GLN A 46 -14.02 0.30 -12.94
CA GLN A 46 -12.93 1.21 -12.63
C GLN A 46 -11.66 0.81 -13.39
N ALA A 47 -10.75 1.78 -13.53
CA ALA A 47 -9.47 1.62 -14.20
C ALA A 47 -8.33 1.48 -13.18
N LEU A 48 -7.52 0.43 -13.31
CA LEU A 48 -6.29 0.23 -12.57
C LEU A 48 -5.12 0.21 -13.55
N TRP A 49 -4.16 1.10 -13.39
CA TRP A 49 -2.98 1.18 -14.23
C TRP A 49 -1.79 0.51 -13.56
N LEU A 50 -1.16 -0.42 -14.28
CA LEU A 50 0.10 -1.04 -13.89
C LEU A 50 1.18 -0.51 -14.82
N SER A 51 2.32 -0.13 -14.28
CA SER A 51 3.46 0.34 -15.07
C SER A 51 4.75 -0.29 -14.58
N ASN A 52 5.63 -0.62 -15.53
CA ASN A 52 6.98 -1.06 -15.25
C ASN A 52 7.96 0.12 -15.39
N THR A 53 8.43 0.66 -14.28
CA THR A 53 9.46 1.71 -14.18
C THR A 53 10.88 1.15 -14.06
N GLY A 54 11.03 -0.17 -14.09
CA GLY A 54 12.32 -0.86 -14.07
C GLY A 54 12.91 -1.03 -15.47
N ASP A 55 14.04 -1.72 -15.51
CA ASP A 55 14.84 -2.00 -16.71
C ASP A 55 14.70 -3.45 -17.22
N ALA A 56 13.99 -4.31 -16.49
CA ALA A 56 13.71 -5.70 -16.87
C ALA A 56 12.20 -5.95 -17.06
N PRO A 57 11.79 -6.91 -17.90
CA PRO A 57 10.40 -7.34 -18.02
C PRO A 57 9.86 -7.86 -16.67
N ILE A 58 8.57 -7.60 -16.42
CA ILE A 58 7.85 -8.03 -15.21
C ILE A 58 6.59 -8.78 -15.62
N ASP A 59 6.40 -9.97 -15.07
CA ASP A 59 5.13 -10.69 -15.16
C ASP A 59 4.31 -10.44 -13.89
N ALA A 60 3.10 -9.92 -14.06
CA ALA A 60 2.21 -9.57 -12.96
C ALA A 60 0.94 -10.44 -12.98
N GLN A 61 0.51 -10.91 -11.81
CA GLN A 61 -0.75 -11.60 -11.58
C GLN A 61 -1.66 -10.75 -10.68
N LEU A 62 -2.94 -10.68 -11.03
CA LEU A 62 -3.94 -9.94 -10.29
C LEU A 62 -5.01 -10.88 -9.71
N ARG A 63 -5.34 -10.69 -8.43
CA ARG A 63 -6.33 -11.50 -7.71
C ARG A 63 -7.24 -10.61 -6.86
N ALA A 64 -8.53 -10.91 -6.81
CA ALA A 64 -9.50 -10.19 -5.99
C ALA A 64 -9.98 -11.03 -4.82
N TYR A 65 -10.10 -10.40 -3.65
CA TYR A 65 -10.60 -11.02 -2.43
C TYR A 65 -11.64 -10.13 -1.77
N ALA A 66 -12.70 -10.74 -1.23
CA ALA A 66 -13.56 -10.08 -0.25
C ALA A 66 -12.75 -9.88 1.04
N TRP A 67 -12.83 -8.67 1.60
CA TRP A 67 -12.07 -8.29 2.78
C TRP A 67 -13.01 -8.04 3.94
N ASN A 68 -12.88 -8.90 4.95
CA ASN A 68 -13.58 -8.78 6.22
C ASN A 68 -12.56 -8.62 7.35
N GLN A 69 -12.96 -7.97 8.43
CA GLN A 69 -12.17 -7.92 9.66
C GLN A 69 -12.89 -8.70 10.74
N ASP A 70 -12.22 -9.72 11.29
CA ASP A 70 -12.74 -10.58 12.35
C ASP A 70 -11.82 -10.49 13.57
N GLU A 71 -12.37 -10.12 14.73
CA GLU A 71 -11.62 -9.89 15.97
C GLU A 71 -10.38 -8.96 15.84
N GLY A 72 -10.45 -8.00 14.91
CA GLY A 72 -9.35 -7.08 14.63
C GLY A 72 -8.25 -7.65 13.72
N LYS A 73 -8.50 -8.78 13.05
CA LYS A 73 -7.61 -9.38 12.05
C LYS A 73 -8.26 -9.32 10.67
N ASP A 74 -7.45 -9.00 9.67
CA ASP A 74 -7.87 -9.05 8.26
C ASP A 74 -8.06 -10.50 7.82
N ARG A 75 -9.21 -10.80 7.21
CA ARG A 75 -9.51 -12.06 6.54
C ARG A 75 -9.84 -11.79 5.07
N LEU A 76 -9.07 -12.41 4.19
CA LEU A 76 -9.26 -12.35 2.74
C LEU A 76 -9.90 -13.64 2.26
N LEU A 77 -11.06 -13.53 1.62
CA LEU A 77 -11.83 -14.65 1.09
C LEU A 77 -11.89 -14.56 -0.44
N PRO A 78 -11.62 -15.65 -1.19
CA PRO A 78 -11.80 -15.64 -2.63
C PRO A 78 -13.20 -15.19 -3.02
N THR A 79 -13.31 -14.29 -4.00
CA THR A 79 -14.60 -13.74 -4.45
C THR A 79 -14.71 -13.77 -5.97
N ARG A 80 -15.95 -13.75 -6.46
CA ARG A 80 -16.30 -13.54 -7.88
C ARG A 80 -17.00 -12.20 -8.11
N ASP A 81 -17.14 -11.40 -7.06
CA ASP A 81 -17.84 -10.11 -7.03
C ASP A 81 -17.05 -8.98 -7.70
N LEU A 82 -15.75 -9.22 -7.89
CA LEU A 82 -14.83 -8.36 -8.62
C LEU A 82 -14.11 -9.17 -9.69
N VAL A 83 -14.18 -8.71 -10.93
CA VAL A 83 -13.51 -9.30 -12.09
C VAL A 83 -12.39 -8.36 -12.53
N LEU A 84 -11.19 -8.92 -12.70
CA LEU A 84 -9.99 -8.21 -13.13
C LEU A 84 -9.63 -8.64 -14.55
N SER A 85 -9.52 -7.68 -15.47
CA SER A 85 -9.30 -7.96 -16.89
C SER A 85 -8.20 -7.07 -17.48
N PRO A 86 -7.10 -7.65 -17.98
CA PRO A 86 -6.71 -9.06 -17.88
C PRO A 86 -6.22 -9.44 -16.46
N PRO A 87 -6.28 -10.73 -16.05
CA PRO A 87 -5.82 -11.19 -14.74
C PRO A 87 -4.31 -11.47 -14.66
N MET A 88 -3.62 -11.59 -15.81
CA MET A 88 -2.17 -11.75 -15.90
C MET A 88 -1.63 -10.89 -17.04
N ILE A 89 -0.49 -10.24 -16.82
CA ILE A 89 0.10 -9.28 -17.75
C ILE A 89 1.62 -9.44 -17.73
N ALA A 90 2.24 -9.46 -18.92
CA ALA A 90 3.67 -9.23 -19.08
C ALA A 90 3.89 -7.74 -19.42
N LEU A 91 4.73 -7.07 -18.63
CA LEU A 91 5.09 -5.66 -18.77
C LEU A 91 6.56 -5.51 -19.16
N GLN A 92 6.82 -5.03 -20.38
CA GLN A 92 8.15 -4.63 -20.81
C GLN A 92 8.64 -3.38 -20.06
N PRO A 93 9.96 -3.13 -20.01
CA PRO A 93 10.50 -1.89 -19.44
C PRO A 93 9.82 -0.64 -20.00
N GLY A 94 9.34 0.25 -19.13
CA GLY A 94 8.59 1.46 -19.50
C GLY A 94 7.14 1.23 -19.94
N GLN A 95 6.67 -0.02 -20.04
CA GLN A 95 5.31 -0.31 -20.47
C GLN A 95 4.29 0.03 -19.38
N LYS A 96 3.13 0.52 -19.82
CA LYS A 96 1.96 0.76 -18.99
C LYS A 96 0.76 -0.01 -19.52
N GLN A 97 0.05 -0.71 -18.64
CA GLN A 97 -1.12 -1.52 -18.98
C GLN A 97 -2.33 -1.11 -18.14
N LEU A 98 -3.48 -0.99 -18.79
CA LEU A 98 -4.77 -0.84 -18.14
C LEU A 98 -5.31 -2.21 -17.75
N VAL A 99 -5.64 -2.38 -16.48
CA VAL A 99 -6.53 -3.42 -15.97
C VAL A 99 -7.89 -2.82 -15.68
N ARG A 100 -8.92 -3.42 -16.27
CA ARG A 100 -10.30 -3.09 -15.97
C ARG A 100 -10.76 -3.90 -14.75
N VAL A 101 -11.26 -3.20 -13.74
CA VAL A 101 -11.83 -3.78 -12.52
C VAL A 101 -13.34 -3.63 -12.59
N ILE A 102 -14.08 -4.72 -12.58
CA ILE A 102 -15.54 -4.73 -12.75
C ILE A 102 -16.19 -5.32 -11.52
N ARG A 103 -17.16 -4.61 -10.93
CA ARG A 103 -18.04 -5.13 -9.89
C ARG A 103 -19.21 -5.88 -10.52
N THR A 104 -19.36 -7.14 -10.14
CA THR A 104 -20.43 -8.04 -10.61
C THR A 104 -21.48 -8.30 -9.54
N ALA A 105 -21.14 -8.13 -8.26
CA ALA A 105 -22.10 -8.26 -7.16
C ALA A 105 -23.20 -7.18 -7.21
N ALA A 106 -24.41 -7.61 -6.84
CA ALA A 106 -25.52 -6.71 -6.63
C ALA A 106 -25.28 -5.78 -5.43
N THR A 107 -25.85 -4.59 -5.48
CA THR A 107 -25.76 -3.60 -4.39
C THR A 107 -26.58 -4.07 -3.18
N GLY A 108 -25.94 -4.19 -2.01
CA GLY A 108 -26.59 -4.51 -0.73
C GLY A 108 -26.86 -3.27 0.16
N PRO A 109 -27.39 -3.45 1.38
CA PRO A 109 -27.64 -2.35 2.32
C PRO A 109 -26.37 -1.84 3.04
N ARG A 110 -25.22 -2.49 2.84
CA ARG A 110 -23.92 -2.14 3.44
C ARG A 110 -22.86 -1.99 2.36
N GLU A 111 -21.89 -1.12 2.61
CA GLU A 111 -20.70 -1.02 1.77
C GLU A 111 -19.93 -2.34 1.78
N SER A 112 -19.54 -2.81 0.61
CA SER A 112 -18.72 -4.03 0.47
C SER A 112 -17.26 -3.66 0.32
N SER A 113 -16.38 -4.40 1.01
CA SER A 113 -14.94 -4.17 1.00
C SER A 113 -14.21 -5.33 0.35
N TYR A 114 -13.23 -5.00 -0.48
CA TYR A 114 -12.40 -5.96 -1.18
C TYR A 114 -10.94 -5.52 -1.15
N ARG A 115 -10.04 -6.45 -1.47
CA ARG A 115 -8.65 -6.15 -1.79
C ARG A 115 -8.25 -6.80 -3.11
N ILE A 116 -7.60 -6.01 -3.95
CA ILE A 116 -6.92 -6.51 -5.14
C ILE A 116 -5.46 -6.70 -4.79
N LEU A 117 -4.97 -7.93 -4.94
CA LEU A 117 -3.55 -8.24 -4.85
C LEU A 117 -2.95 -8.20 -6.26
N VAL A 118 -1.86 -7.46 -6.42
CA VAL A 118 -1.05 -7.43 -7.64
C VAL A 118 0.31 -7.99 -7.29
N ASP A 119 0.56 -9.22 -7.74
CA ASP A 119 1.76 -9.99 -7.47
C ASP A 119 2.72 -9.89 -8.65
N GLU A 120 3.98 -9.56 -8.39
CA GLU A 120 5.06 -9.82 -9.33
C GLU A 120 5.45 -11.31 -9.27
N LEU A 121 5.49 -11.96 -10.42
CA LEU A 121 5.89 -13.36 -10.54
C LEU A 121 7.42 -13.44 -10.68
N PRO A 122 8.07 -14.34 -9.93
CA PRO A 122 9.52 -14.51 -10.03
C PRO A 122 9.89 -15.12 -11.39
N ASP A 123 10.94 -14.60 -12.01
CA ASP A 123 11.53 -15.20 -13.21
C ASP A 123 12.35 -16.44 -12.81
N PRO A 124 11.93 -17.67 -13.20
CA PRO A 124 12.62 -18.89 -12.82
C PRO A 124 14.07 -18.95 -13.31
N ALA A 125 14.43 -18.24 -14.38
CA ALA A 125 15.81 -18.17 -14.86
C ALA A 125 16.71 -17.36 -13.92
N LYS A 126 16.15 -16.38 -13.19
CA LYS A 126 16.89 -15.53 -12.25
C LYS A 126 16.99 -16.12 -10.84
N LEU A 127 16.19 -17.14 -10.52
CA LEU A 127 16.22 -17.81 -9.20
C LEU A 127 17.53 -18.58 -8.93
N GLN A 128 18.37 -18.82 -9.94
CA GLN A 128 19.56 -19.66 -9.83
C GLN A 128 20.77 -18.95 -9.18
N GLN A 129 20.77 -17.61 -9.05
CA GLN A 129 21.89 -16.87 -8.44
C GLN A 129 21.42 -15.66 -7.62
N GLY A 130 21.63 -15.72 -6.30
CA GLY A 130 21.45 -14.58 -5.40
C GLY A 130 20.04 -14.45 -4.79
N LEU A 131 19.84 -13.36 -4.05
CA LEU A 131 18.57 -13.01 -3.40
C LEU A 131 17.70 -12.23 -4.38
N HIS A 132 16.53 -12.78 -4.73
CA HIS A 132 15.54 -12.11 -5.56
C HIS A 132 14.32 -11.72 -4.73
N PHE A 133 14.02 -10.42 -4.70
CA PHE A 133 12.79 -9.89 -4.11
C PHE A 133 11.69 -9.82 -5.16
N VAL A 134 10.47 -10.21 -4.78
CA VAL A 134 9.23 -10.01 -5.57
C VAL A 134 8.28 -9.12 -4.78
N MET A 135 7.58 -8.22 -5.48
CA MET A 135 6.64 -7.28 -4.87
C MET A 135 5.20 -7.78 -4.91
N GLN A 136 4.43 -7.46 -3.87
CA GLN A 136 2.98 -7.64 -3.84
C GLN A 136 2.32 -6.34 -3.38
N PHE A 137 1.48 -5.75 -4.24
CA PHE A 137 0.63 -4.62 -3.87
C PHE A 137 -0.72 -5.10 -3.38
N SER A 138 -1.22 -4.51 -2.30
CA SER A 138 -2.54 -4.80 -1.72
C SER A 138 -3.41 -3.55 -1.76
N ILE A 139 -4.33 -3.49 -2.71
CA ILE A 139 -5.10 -2.30 -3.05
C ILE A 139 -6.51 -2.43 -2.48
N PRO A 140 -6.92 -1.54 -1.55
CA PRO A 140 -8.28 -1.54 -1.03
C PRO A 140 -9.27 -1.07 -2.10
N VAL A 141 -10.41 -1.76 -2.14
CA VAL A 141 -11.52 -1.46 -3.04
C VAL A 141 -12.80 -1.39 -2.22
N PHE A 142 -13.49 -0.26 -2.31
CA PHE A 142 -14.75 -0.04 -1.61
C PHE A 142 -15.89 0.09 -2.61
N ALA A 143 -16.96 -0.65 -2.38
CA ALA A 143 -18.15 -0.60 -3.21
C ALA A 143 -19.31 -0.07 -2.38
N ASP A 144 -19.57 1.23 -2.53
CA ASP A 144 -20.72 1.88 -1.93
C ASP A 144 -21.96 1.63 -2.82
N THR A 145 -23.07 1.43 -2.13
CA THR A 145 -24.38 1.16 -2.70
C THR A 145 -25.21 2.43 -2.81
N GLY A 146 -24.67 3.57 -2.35
CA GLY A 146 -25.29 4.90 -2.39
C GLY A 146 -26.33 5.10 -1.29
N THR A 147 -26.59 4.07 -0.48
CA THR A 147 -27.54 4.05 0.64
C THR A 147 -26.89 3.60 1.95
N ALA A 148 -25.57 3.31 1.93
CA ALA A 148 -24.85 2.89 3.12
C ALA A 148 -24.87 4.01 4.18
N ALA A 149 -25.34 3.67 5.38
CA ALA A 149 -25.31 4.61 6.51
C ALA A 149 -23.86 5.01 6.85
N ALA A 150 -23.65 6.26 7.24
CA ALA A 150 -22.33 6.76 7.65
C ALA A 150 -21.67 5.85 8.72
N PRO A 151 -20.33 5.78 8.78
CA PRO A 151 -19.63 5.03 9.82
C PRO A 151 -20.04 5.53 11.20
N ALA A 152 -20.28 4.61 12.13
CA ALA A 152 -20.67 4.91 13.51
C ALA A 152 -19.71 4.17 14.45
N LEU A 153 -18.68 4.87 14.92
CA LEU A 153 -17.59 4.28 15.68
C LEU A 153 -17.84 4.39 17.18
N GLU A 154 -17.75 3.25 17.85
CA GLU A 154 -17.67 3.14 19.30
C GLU A 154 -16.27 2.68 19.67
N TRP A 155 -15.71 3.21 20.75
CA TRP A 155 -14.38 2.84 21.21
C TRP A 155 -14.40 2.49 22.69
N ARG A 156 -13.56 1.53 23.07
CA ARG A 156 -13.39 1.09 24.45
C ARG A 156 -11.96 0.66 24.71
N LEU A 157 -11.48 0.87 25.93
CA LEU A 157 -10.22 0.32 26.41
C LEU A 157 -10.49 -1.02 27.08
N ALA A 158 -9.79 -2.06 26.63
CA ALA A 158 -9.79 -3.38 27.26
C ALA A 158 -8.40 -3.66 27.83
N ARG A 159 -8.35 -4.31 28.99
CA ARG A 159 -7.11 -4.82 29.56
C ARG A 159 -6.95 -6.28 29.15
N GLU A 160 -5.83 -6.62 28.53
CA GLU A 160 -5.46 -7.96 28.08
C GLU A 160 -4.12 -8.32 28.75
N GLY A 161 -4.19 -8.96 29.91
CA GLY A 161 -3.05 -9.12 30.82
C GLY A 161 -2.50 -7.75 31.28
N ASP A 162 -1.20 -7.54 31.10
CA ASP A 162 -0.54 -6.27 31.44
C ASP A 162 -0.69 -5.20 30.34
N LYS A 163 -1.31 -5.53 29.20
CA LYS A 163 -1.46 -4.61 28.07
C LYS A 163 -2.84 -3.94 28.10
N LEU A 164 -2.87 -2.66 27.72
CA LEU A 164 -4.10 -1.95 27.38
C LEU A 164 -4.27 -2.00 25.85
N LYS A 165 -5.46 -2.41 25.41
CA LYS A 165 -5.86 -2.49 24.01
C LYS A 165 -7.01 -1.51 23.78
N LEU A 166 -6.83 -0.58 22.85
CA LEU A 166 -7.93 0.22 22.33
C LEU A 166 -8.68 -0.61 21.29
N ILE A 167 -9.97 -0.78 21.49
CA ILE A 167 -10.87 -1.50 20.59
C ILE A 167 -11.83 -0.48 19.99
N THR A 168 -11.95 -0.50 18.66
CA THR A 168 -12.86 0.36 17.91
C THR A 168 -13.81 -0.52 17.12
N ASP A 169 -15.11 -0.37 17.35
CA ASP A 169 -16.18 -1.10 16.70
C ASP A 169 -16.94 -0.14 15.77
N ASN A 170 -17.14 -0.51 14.51
CA ASN A 170 -17.98 0.25 13.58
C ASN A 170 -19.38 -0.39 13.50
N LYS A 171 -20.39 0.30 14.02
CA LYS A 171 -21.81 -0.10 13.95
C LYS A 171 -22.52 0.46 12.71
N GLY A 172 -21.86 1.33 11.96
CA GLY A 172 -22.38 1.96 10.74
C GLY A 172 -22.38 1.05 9.51
N GLY A 173 -22.88 1.59 8.40
CA GLY A 173 -22.98 0.87 7.12
C GLY A 173 -21.79 1.09 6.16
N GLY A 174 -21.06 2.19 6.34
CA GLY A 174 -19.86 2.57 5.58
C GLY A 174 -18.57 2.32 6.35
N VAL A 175 -17.47 2.12 5.63
CA VAL A 175 -16.14 1.91 6.20
C VAL A 175 -15.53 3.24 6.63
N GLN A 176 -15.00 3.28 7.86
CA GLN A 176 -14.16 4.39 8.29
C GLN A 176 -12.78 4.27 7.65
N ARG A 177 -12.42 5.27 6.83
CA ARG A 177 -11.10 5.39 6.21
C ARG A 177 -10.32 6.47 6.96
N SER A 178 -9.50 6.11 7.94
CA SER A 178 -8.68 7.10 8.67
C SER A 178 -7.20 6.92 8.36
N PRO A 179 -6.54 7.89 7.70
CA PRO A 179 -5.09 7.86 7.52
C PRO A 179 -4.33 8.14 8.84
N THR A 180 -5.01 8.71 9.84
CA THR A 180 -4.44 9.07 11.13
C THR A 180 -5.37 8.59 12.24
N SER A 181 -4.84 7.86 13.23
CA SER A 181 -5.58 7.61 14.47
C SER A 181 -5.48 8.84 15.36
N SER A 182 -6.30 9.87 15.13
CA SER A 182 -6.42 10.96 16.09
C SER A 182 -7.28 10.48 17.26
N CYS A 183 -6.62 10.13 18.35
CA CYS A 183 -7.30 9.89 19.62
C CYS A 183 -7.69 11.27 20.18
N SER A 184 -8.86 11.80 19.78
CA SER A 184 -9.40 12.97 20.48
C SER A 184 -9.92 12.48 21.82
N THR A 185 -9.24 12.89 22.89
CA THR A 185 -9.65 12.60 24.26
C THR A 185 -11.02 13.23 24.50
N ALA A 186 -12.10 12.47 24.31
CA ALA A 186 -13.33 12.77 25.01
C ALA A 186 -12.98 12.67 26.50
N ARG A 187 -13.03 13.81 27.21
CA ARG A 187 -12.64 13.98 28.62
C ARG A 187 -12.94 12.72 29.45
N ALA A 188 -11.94 11.86 29.60
CA ALA A 188 -11.88 10.95 30.73
C ALA A 188 -11.48 11.81 31.92
N ALA A 189 -12.47 12.24 32.70
CA ALA A 189 -12.20 12.84 33.99
C ALA A 189 -11.43 11.81 34.84
N ALA A 190 -10.19 12.18 35.15
CA ALA A 190 -9.30 11.64 36.16
C ALA A 190 -8.91 10.16 36.07
N CYS A 191 -7.72 9.90 35.50
CA CYS A 191 -6.87 8.80 35.99
C CYS A 191 -5.67 9.42 36.71
N SER A 192 -5.79 9.51 38.04
CA SER A 192 -4.70 9.85 38.94
C SER A 192 -3.80 8.62 39.12
N SER A 193 -2.57 8.76 38.65
CA SER A 193 -1.35 8.08 39.09
C SER A 193 -0.99 6.69 38.51
N ILE A 194 0.29 6.66 38.10
CA ILE A 194 1.25 5.54 38.00
C ILE A 194 1.23 4.69 36.71
N ARG A 195 2.21 5.03 35.85
CA ARG A 195 2.98 4.23 34.87
C ARG A 195 2.20 3.33 33.91
N ALA A 196 1.97 3.84 32.70
CA ALA A 196 2.37 3.23 31.41
C ALA A 196 1.67 3.96 30.25
N CYS A 197 2.20 5.12 29.84
CA CYS A 197 1.86 5.72 28.55
C CYS A 197 3.01 5.44 27.58
N TRP A 198 2.83 4.43 26.72
CA TRP A 198 3.41 4.44 25.38
C TRP A 198 2.27 4.25 24.39
N ALA A 199 1.39 5.26 24.33
CA ALA A 199 0.69 5.58 23.11
C ALA A 199 1.50 6.70 22.47
N THR A 200 2.33 6.39 21.47
CA THR A 200 3.03 7.41 20.69
C THR A 200 1.99 8.12 19.82
N CYS A 201 1.25 9.05 20.41
CA CYS A 201 0.53 10.06 19.66
C CYS A 201 1.58 10.98 19.02
N TRP A 202 1.71 10.93 17.70
CA TRP A 202 2.53 11.90 16.98
C TRP A 202 1.96 13.31 17.21
N PRO A 203 2.80 14.31 17.55
CA PRO A 203 2.34 15.68 17.65
C PRO A 203 1.88 16.17 16.27
N ALA A 204 0.70 16.80 16.23
CA ALA A 204 0.25 17.51 15.04
C ALA A 204 1.25 18.62 14.70
N PRO A 205 1.59 18.87 13.42
CA PRO A 205 2.41 20.00 13.05
C PRO A 205 1.73 21.31 13.47
N PRO A 206 2.48 22.32 13.94
CA PRO A 206 1.89 23.60 14.32
C PRO A 206 1.20 24.23 13.11
N ALA A 207 -0.01 24.75 13.34
CA ALA A 207 -0.75 25.49 12.33
C ALA A 207 0.10 26.67 11.84
N ALA A 208 0.33 26.76 10.53
CA ALA A 208 0.97 27.92 9.93
C ALA A 208 0.08 29.15 10.17
N GLY A 209 0.56 30.06 11.02
CA GLY A 209 -0.03 31.37 11.23
C GLY A 209 0.05 32.21 9.95
N ARG A 210 -1.00 32.98 9.70
CA ARG A 210 -1.10 33.98 8.64
C ARG A 210 -0.09 35.11 8.80
#